data_AF-A0A7C1CBY3-F1
#
_entry.id   AF-A0A7C1CBY3-F1
#
_cell.length_a   1.000
_cell.length_b   1.000
_cell.length_c   1.000
_cell.angle_alpha   90.00
_cell.angle_beta   90.00
_cell.angle_gamma   90.00
#
_symmetry.space_group_name_H-M   'P 1'
#
loop_
_entity.id
_entity.type
_entity.pdbx_description
1 polymer ?
#
loop_
_entity_poly.entity_id
_entity_poly.type
_entity_poly.pdbx_seq_one_letter_code
_entity_poly.pdbx_strand_id
1 'polypeptide(L)'
;MLENIISEGDTVAVKVHFGERYTQCYIRPVYVRMVVDKIKEMGGKPFVCDTLLSGGKVLYDERGEATWSRRTLEEGLKTAIMNGFTSETMGCPVIFADAPKGLKS
;
A
#
# COMPACT_ATOMS: atom_id res chain seq x y z
N MET A 1 8.64 -21.54 -5.51
CA MET A 1 7.15 -21.42 -5.61
C MET A 1 6.68 -20.14 -6.32
N LEU A 2 7.58 -19.19 -6.63
CA LEU A 2 7.28 -18.03 -7.49
C LEU A 2 8.02 -18.07 -8.85
N GLU A 3 9.06 -18.91 -8.98
CA GLU A 3 9.97 -18.93 -10.13
C GLU A 3 9.32 -19.24 -11.49
N ASN A 4 8.10 -19.78 -11.49
CA ASN A 4 7.34 -20.10 -12.71
C ASN A 4 6.17 -19.13 -12.97
N ILE A 5 6.04 -18.07 -12.16
CA ILE A 5 4.97 -17.07 -12.27
C ILE A 5 5.53 -15.71 -12.71
N ILE A 6 6.77 -15.41 -12.33
CA ILE A 6 7.42 -14.12 -12.61
C ILE A 6 8.55 -14.37 -13.60
N SER A 7 8.47 -13.70 -14.75
CA SER A 7 9.52 -13.69 -15.77
C SER A 7 10.40 -12.44 -15.61
N GLU A 8 11.63 -12.52 -16.12
CA GLU A 8 12.54 -11.38 -16.12
C GLU A 8 11.91 -10.19 -16.86
N GLY A 9 11.95 -9.01 -16.23
CA GLY A 9 11.39 -7.77 -16.78
C GLY A 9 9.91 -7.55 -16.49
N ASP A 10 9.19 -8.53 -15.94
CA ASP A 10 7.77 -8.39 -15.59
C ASP A 10 7.56 -7.26 -14.59
N THR A 11 6.51 -6.47 -14.81
CA THR A 11 6.05 -5.48 -13.82
C THR A 11 5.08 -6.15 -12.86
N VAL A 12 5.45 -6.24 -11.58
CA VAL A 12 4.71 -7.06 -10.60
C VAL A 12 4.09 -6.18 -9.52
N ALA A 13 2.77 -6.23 -9.40
CA ALA A 13 2.06 -5.54 -8.33
C ALA A 13 2.06 -6.35 -7.04
N VAL A 14 2.53 -5.76 -5.94
CA VAL A 14 2.37 -6.31 -4.59
C VAL A 14 1.26 -5.53 -3.90
N LYS A 15 0.04 -6.01 -4.09
CA LYS A 15 -1.17 -5.39 -3.52
C LYS A 15 -1.30 -5.73 -2.04
N VAL A 16 -1.28 -4.72 -1.19
CA VAL A 16 -1.48 -4.86 0.26
C VAL A 16 -2.27 -3.68 0.81
N HIS A 17 -2.97 -3.90 1.92
CA HIS A 17 -3.60 -2.81 2.66
C HIS A 17 -2.55 -2.08 3.49
N PHE A 18 -2.42 -0.76 3.30
CA PHE A 18 -1.46 0.06 4.05
C PHE A 18 -1.89 0.34 5.49
N GLY A 19 -3.09 -0.10 5.88
CA GLY A 19 -3.66 0.12 7.20
C GLY A 19 -4.41 1.44 7.30
N GLU A 20 -5.04 1.67 8.44
CA GLU A 20 -5.62 2.97 8.81
C GLU A 20 -4.79 3.61 9.91
N ARG A 21 -4.90 4.93 10.05
CA ARG A 21 -4.19 5.70 11.08
C ARG A 21 -4.49 5.12 12.47
N TYR A 22 -3.43 4.98 13.28
CA TYR A 22 -3.47 4.46 14.65
C TYR A 22 -3.94 3.01 14.80
N THR A 23 -4.15 2.28 13.70
CA THR A 23 -4.47 0.86 13.74
C THR A 23 -3.19 0.02 13.65
N GLN A 24 -3.29 -1.27 13.96
CA GLN A 24 -2.25 -2.27 13.69
C GLN A 24 -2.77 -3.38 12.77
N CYS A 25 -3.96 -3.19 12.19
CA CYS A 25 -4.66 -4.16 11.35
C CYS A 25 -4.13 -4.11 9.91
N TYR A 26 -2.83 -4.38 9.75
CA TYR A 26 -2.15 -4.49 8.46
C TYR A 26 -0.92 -5.38 8.62
N ILE A 27 -0.50 -6.01 7.52
CA ILE A 27 0.71 -6.84 7.54
C ILE A 27 1.94 -5.96 7.83
N ARG A 28 2.87 -6.45 8.64
CA ARG A 28 4.08 -5.69 8.95
C ARG A 28 4.86 -5.41 7.66
N PRO A 29 5.29 -4.16 7.41
CA PRO A 29 5.96 -3.78 6.16
C PRO A 29 7.19 -4.65 5.86
N VAL A 30 7.89 -5.12 6.90
CA VAL A 30 9.05 -6.01 6.76
C VAL A 30 8.73 -7.28 5.97
N TYR A 31 7.54 -7.85 6.14
CA TYR A 31 7.15 -9.06 5.41
C TYR A 31 6.87 -8.77 3.94
N VAL A 32 6.28 -7.60 3.65
CA VAL A 32 6.07 -7.14 2.27
C VAL A 32 7.41 -6.89 1.59
N ARG A 33 8.39 -6.32 2.32
CA ARG A 33 9.75 -6.14 1.83
C ARG A 33 10.41 -7.46 1.40
N MET A 34 10.26 -8.53 2.20
CA MET A 34 10.80 -9.85 1.81
C MET A 34 10.22 -10.35 0.47
N VAL A 35 8.92 -10.12 0.24
CA VAL A 35 8.27 -10.47 -1.03
C VAL A 35 8.83 -9.63 -2.17
N VAL A 36 8.98 -8.32 -1.97
CA VAL A 36 9.58 -7.40 -2.94
C VAL A 36 11.00 -7.83 -3.33
N ASP A 37 11.84 -8.15 -2.35
CA ASP A 37 13.21 -8.60 -2.62
C ASP A 37 13.21 -9.92 -3.39
N LYS A 38 12.31 -10.86 -3.04
CA LYS A 38 12.19 -12.11 -3.79
C LYS A 38 11.78 -11.88 -5.25
N ILE A 39 10.85 -10.97 -5.51
CA ILE A 39 10.45 -10.60 -6.88
C ILE A 39 11.65 -10.06 -7.68
N LYS A 40 12.49 -9.21 -7.06
CA LYS A 40 13.69 -8.67 -7.71
C LYS A 40 14.72 -9.75 -8.00
N GLU A 41 14.92 -10.72 -7.10
CA GLU A 41 15.85 -11.85 -7.32
C GLU A 41 15.48 -12.66 -8.58
N MET A 42 14.19 -12.68 -8.95
CA MET A 42 13.69 -13.35 -10.16
C MET A 42 13.72 -12.43 -11.40
N GLY A 43 14.28 -11.22 -11.30
CA GLY A 43 14.36 -10.26 -12.40
C GLY A 43 13.09 -9.42 -12.61
N GLY A 44 12.08 -9.57 -11.74
CA GLY A 44 10.86 -8.76 -11.78
C GLY A 44 11.08 -7.32 -11.31
N LYS A 45 10.17 -6.43 -11.73
CA LYS A 45 10.12 -5.01 -11.39
C LYS A 45 8.91 -4.74 -10.48
N PRO A 46 9.06 -4.90 -9.16
CA PRO A 46 7.94 -4.78 -8.24
C PRO A 46 7.53 -3.32 -8.02
N PHE A 47 6.25 -3.13 -7.72
CA PHE A 47 5.75 -1.95 -7.02
C PHE A 47 4.73 -2.38 -5.97
N VAL A 48 4.71 -1.71 -4.83
CA VAL A 48 3.76 -1.98 -3.75
C VAL A 48 2.58 -1.04 -3.90
N CYS A 49 1.36 -1.56 -3.83
CA CYS A 49 0.18 -0.72 -4.00
C CYS A 49 -0.94 -1.01 -3.01
N ASP A 50 -1.71 0.05 -2.72
CA ASP A 50 -3.01 -0.01 -2.08
C ASP A 50 -4.04 0.77 -2.94
N THR A 51 -5.30 0.82 -2.52
CA THR A 51 -6.39 1.55 -3.17
C THR A 51 -7.06 2.42 -2.14
N LEU A 52 -7.48 3.61 -2.56
CA LEU A 52 -8.20 4.53 -1.70
C LEU A 52 -9.53 3.91 -1.27
N LEU A 53 -9.95 4.23 -0.06
CA LEU A 53 -11.25 3.83 0.45
C LEU A 53 -12.33 4.66 -0.23
N SER A 54 -13.06 4.05 -1.17
CA SER A 54 -14.27 4.63 -1.76
C SER A 54 -15.51 4.06 -1.06
N GLY A 55 -16.29 4.93 -0.39
CA GLY A 55 -17.53 4.58 0.30
C GLY A 55 -17.44 4.56 1.83
N GLY A 56 -18.61 4.56 2.48
CA GLY A 56 -18.77 4.49 3.94
C GLY A 56 -18.94 5.83 4.65
N LYS A 57 -19.66 5.83 5.79
CA LYS A 57 -19.82 7.00 6.67
C LYS A 57 -18.53 7.25 7.44
N VAL A 58 -17.95 8.43 7.29
CA VAL A 58 -16.74 8.82 8.04
C VAL A 58 -16.99 8.70 9.53
N LEU A 59 -16.16 7.89 10.16
CA LEU A 59 -16.06 7.85 11.60
C LEU A 59 -14.96 8.82 12.01
N TYR A 60 -15.25 9.60 13.04
CA TYR A 60 -14.32 10.54 13.63
C TYR A 60 -14.03 10.09 15.06
N ASP A 61 -12.79 10.23 15.48
CA ASP A 61 -12.42 10.02 16.87
C ASP A 61 -12.85 11.20 17.76
N GLU A 62 -12.60 11.08 19.06
CA GLU A 62 -12.87 12.11 20.06
C GLU A 62 -12.15 13.45 19.81
N ARG A 63 -11.13 13.47 18.94
CA ARG A 63 -10.34 14.66 18.57
C ARG A 63 -10.84 15.27 17.25
N GLY A 64 -11.86 14.69 16.62
CA GLY A 64 -12.39 15.13 15.33
C GLY A 64 -11.55 14.67 14.14
N GLU A 65 -10.63 13.72 14.33
CA GLU A 65 -9.82 13.16 13.24
C GLU A 65 -10.51 11.96 12.60
N ALA A 66 -10.47 11.85 11.27
CA ALA A 66 -11.07 10.72 10.57
C ALA A 66 -10.34 9.41 10.94
N THR A 67 -11.08 8.42 11.42
CA THR A 67 -10.51 7.09 11.75
C THR A 67 -10.23 6.26 10.49
N TRP A 68 -10.81 6.64 9.36
CA TRP A 68 -10.50 6.09 8.03
C TRP A 68 -9.73 7.14 7.24
N SER A 69 -8.44 6.91 7.09
CA SER A 69 -7.43 7.88 6.71
C SER A 69 -6.84 7.61 5.33
N ARG A 70 -7.52 6.84 4.48
CA ARG A 70 -7.10 6.56 3.10
C ARG A 70 -8.16 6.93 2.05
N ARG A 71 -8.97 7.97 2.31
CA ARG A 71 -10.06 8.38 1.40
C ARG A 71 -9.60 9.35 0.32
N THR A 72 -8.63 10.18 0.65
CA THR A 72 -7.91 11.02 -0.31
C THR A 72 -6.48 10.51 -0.49
N LEU A 73 -5.87 10.84 -1.63
CA LEU A 73 -4.47 10.50 -1.87
C LEU A 73 -3.54 11.07 -0.77
N GLU A 74 -3.79 12.31 -0.34
CA GLU A 74 -2.97 12.97 0.67
C GLU A 74 -3.02 12.23 2.01
N GLU A 75 -4.23 11.94 2.51
CA GLU A 75 -4.40 11.20 3.77
C GLU A 75 -3.83 9.78 3.64
N GLY A 76 -4.08 9.13 2.50
CA GLY A 76 -3.62 7.77 2.24
C GLY A 76 -2.10 7.66 2.27
N LEU A 77 -1.40 8.61 1.64
CA LEU A 77 0.06 8.67 1.64
C LEU A 77 0.60 8.93 3.05
N LYS A 78 0.00 9.87 3.81
CA LYS A 78 0.40 10.11 5.21
C LYS A 78 0.25 8.83 6.05
N THR A 79 -0.85 8.10 5.87
CA THR A 79 -1.11 6.83 6.57
C THR A 79 -0.09 5.77 6.18
N ALA A 80 0.18 5.60 4.89
CA ALA A 80 1.18 4.65 4.39
C ALA A 80 2.56 4.94 5.00
N ILE A 81 2.99 6.20 4.98
CA ILE A 81 4.27 6.64 5.55
C ILE A 81 4.33 6.34 7.05
N MET A 82 3.30 6.72 7.81
CA MET A 82 3.23 6.45 9.26
C MET A 82 3.33 4.96 9.57
N ASN A 83 2.76 4.12 8.72
CA ASN A 83 2.74 2.67 8.90
C ASN A 83 3.99 1.97 8.34
N GLY A 84 4.94 2.71 7.76
CA GLY A 84 6.21 2.20 7.24
C GLY A 84 6.18 1.74 5.78
N PHE A 85 5.11 2.06 5.03
CA PHE A 85 5.02 1.82 3.60
C PHE A 85 5.56 3.01 2.83
N THR A 86 6.90 3.11 2.78
CA THR A 86 7.62 4.09 1.96
C THR A 86 8.45 3.38 0.88
N SER A 87 8.82 4.11 -0.17
CA SER A 87 9.65 3.56 -1.24
C SER A 87 11.02 3.08 -0.74
N GLU A 88 11.57 3.75 0.27
CA GLU A 88 12.84 3.41 0.91
C GLU A 88 12.70 2.10 1.70
N THR A 89 11.62 1.96 2.47
CA THR A 89 11.38 0.77 3.29
C THR A 89 11.07 -0.45 2.41
N MET A 90 10.26 -0.28 1.36
CA MET A 90 9.92 -1.35 0.42
C MET A 90 11.04 -1.61 -0.60
N GLY A 91 11.93 -0.64 -0.83
CA GLY A 91 12.95 -0.71 -1.87
C GLY A 91 12.39 -0.69 -3.30
N CYS A 92 11.14 -0.29 -3.48
CA CYS A 92 10.47 -0.16 -4.77
C CYS A 92 9.36 0.92 -4.66
N PRO A 93 8.77 1.39 -5.78
CA PRO A 93 7.72 2.39 -5.73
C PRO A 93 6.52 1.93 -4.88
N VAL A 94 6.02 2.84 -4.03
CA VAL A 94 4.78 2.67 -3.26
C VAL A 94 3.73 3.63 -3.80
N ILE A 95 2.58 3.10 -4.24
CA ILE A 95 1.54 3.91 -4.89
C ILE A 95 0.12 3.55 -4.41
N PHE A 96 -0.82 4.48 -4.60
CA PHE A 96 -2.25 4.16 -4.61
C PHE A 96 -2.68 3.92 -6.06
N ALA A 97 -3.14 2.71 -6.36
CA ALA A 97 -3.41 2.24 -7.73
C ALA A 97 -4.62 2.95 -8.39
N ASP A 98 -5.48 3.58 -7.61
CA ASP A 98 -6.68 4.30 -8.03
C ASP A 98 -6.59 5.81 -7.77
N ALA A 99 -5.39 6.33 -7.49
CA ALA A 99 -5.15 7.76 -7.31
C ALA A 99 -5.42 8.58 -8.60
N PRO A 100 -5.71 9.90 -8.49
CA PRO A 100 -5.89 10.68 -7.26
C PRO A 100 -7.32 10.68 -6.71
N LYS A 101 -8.29 10.07 -7.43
CA LYS A 101 -9.74 10.21 -7.15
C LYS A 101 -10.45 8.92 -6.73
N GLY A 102 -9.76 7.78 -6.65
CA GLY A 102 -10.38 6.49 -6.36
C GLY A 102 -11.48 6.13 -7.37
N LEU A 103 -12.40 5.25 -6.97
CA LEU A 103 -13.69 5.08 -7.64
C LEU A 103 -14.61 6.26 -7.31
N LYS A 104 -14.77 7.20 -8.26
CA LYS A 104 -16.09 7.85 -8.42
C LYS A 104 -17.05 6.79 -8.96
N SER A 105 -17.87 6.21 -8.08
CA SER A 105 -19.18 5.64 -8.43
C SER A 105 -20.23 6.73 -8.41
#